data_AF-A0A1L7VQS5-F1
#
_entry.id   AF-A0A1L7VQS5-F1
#
_cell.length_a   1.000
_cell.length_b   1.000
_cell.length_c   1.000
_cell.angle_alpha   90.00
_cell.angle_beta   90.00
_cell.angle_gamma   90.00
#
_symmetry.space_group_name_H-M   'P 1'
#
loop_
_entity.id
_entity.type
_entity.pdbx_description
1 polymer ?
#
loop_
_entity_poly.entity_id
_entity_poly.type
_entity_poly.pdbx_seq_one_letter_code
_entity_poly.pdbx_strand_id
1 'polypeptide(L)'
;MTPPTPPRKVLMVVTVGGYTHAAPGLEIGKVLAQRGHVVDFATLEGQESWTMGYEYISQLHLMGHGPSHEDLEAYYLRMQE
;
A
#
# COMPACT_ATOMS: atom_id res chain seq x y z
N MET A 1 -27.24 -16.79 -7.50
CA MET A 1 -26.63 -15.49 -7.19
C MET A 1 -25.95 -15.63 -5.83
N THR A 2 -24.64 -15.41 -5.76
CA THR A 2 -23.91 -15.38 -4.49
C THR A 2 -24.43 -14.19 -3.68
N PRO A 3 -24.77 -14.35 -2.38
CA PRO A 3 -25.17 -13.22 -1.55
C PRO A 3 -24.05 -12.19 -1.50
N PRO A 4 -24.35 -10.88 -1.49
CA PRO A 4 -23.34 -9.85 -1.39
C PRO A 4 -22.54 -10.07 -0.10
N THR A 5 -21.22 -10.13 -0.21
CA THR A 5 -20.34 -10.19 0.97
C THR A 5 -20.59 -8.95 1.83
N PRO A 6 -20.75 -9.10 3.15
CA PRO A 6 -20.98 -7.95 4.03
C PRO A 6 -19.78 -6.99 3.96
N PRO A 7 -19.99 -5.68 4.14
CA PRO A 7 -18.91 -4.71 4.32
C PRO A 7 -17.87 -5.18 5.35
N ARG A 8 -16.60 -4.91 5.06
CA ARG A 8 -15.44 -5.27 5.90
C ARG A 8 -14.47 -4.11 5.93
N LYS A 9 -13.70 -4.03 7.02
CA LYS A 9 -12.52 -3.18 7.10
C LYS A 9 -11.31 -3.98 6.63
N VAL A 10 -10.53 -3.43 5.70
CA VAL A 10 -9.36 -4.04 5.08
C VAL A 10 -8.17 -3.12 5.31
N LEU A 11 -7.07 -3.65 5.81
CA LEU A 11 -5.79 -2.95 5.87
C LEU A 11 -4.88 -3.49 4.77
N MET A 12 -4.52 -2.66 3.81
CA MET A 12 -3.53 -3.00 2.80
C MET A 12 -2.15 -2.53 3.26
N VAL A 13 -1.19 -3.45 3.31
CA VAL A 13 0.15 -3.17 3.83
C VAL A 13 1.18 -3.30 2.71
N VAL A 14 1.94 -2.23 2.47
CA VAL A 14 3.05 -2.20 1.50
C VAL A 14 4.26 -1.53 2.14
N THR A 15 5.24 -2.34 2.53
CA THR A 15 6.47 -1.90 3.22
C THR A 15 7.74 -2.27 2.46
N VAL A 16 7.61 -2.80 1.25
CA VAL A 16 8.74 -3.24 0.43
C VAL A 16 8.60 -2.74 -1.01
N GLY A 17 9.75 -2.51 -1.64
CA GLY A 17 9.81 -2.00 -3.01
C GLY A 17 9.44 -0.51 -3.11
N GLY A 18 9.29 -0.05 -4.35
CA GLY A 18 8.83 1.31 -4.66
C GLY A 18 7.35 1.35 -5.02
N TYR A 19 6.89 2.50 -5.54
CA TYR A 19 5.50 2.71 -5.93
C TYR A 19 4.95 1.64 -6.91
N THR A 20 5.82 1.04 -7.72
CA THR A 20 5.47 -0.08 -8.62
C THR A 20 4.89 -1.30 -7.90
N HIS A 21 5.19 -1.47 -6.60
CA HIS A 21 4.63 -2.52 -5.76
C HIS A 21 3.32 -2.08 -5.08
N ALA A 22 3.20 -0.78 -4.76
CA ALA A 22 2.01 -0.22 -4.14
C ALA A 22 0.85 -0.08 -5.12
N ALA A 23 1.11 0.36 -6.36
CA ALA A 23 0.08 0.70 -7.34
C ALA A 23 -0.93 -0.44 -7.60
N PRO A 24 -0.53 -1.70 -7.82
CA PRO A 24 -1.51 -2.80 -7.98
C PRO A 24 -2.39 -3.00 -6.74
N GLY A 25 -1.81 -2.86 -5.54
CA GLY A 25 -2.56 -2.95 -4.28
C GLY A 25 -3.57 -1.82 -4.16
N LEU A 26 -3.21 -0.60 -4.55
CA LEU A 26 -4.09 0.56 -4.56
C LEU A 26 -5.27 0.38 -5.55
N GLU A 27 -5.04 -0.19 -6.74
CA GLU A 27 -6.14 -0.50 -7.67
C GLU A 27 -7.09 -1.58 -7.12
N ILE A 28 -6.56 -2.60 -6.43
CA ILE A 28 -7.40 -3.59 -5.74
C ILE A 28 -8.22 -2.93 -4.63
N GLY A 29 -7.59 -2.06 -3.82
CA GLY A 29 -8.26 -1.31 -2.77
C GLY A 29 -9.41 -0.45 -3.30
N LYS A 30 -9.21 0.21 -4.44
CA LYS A 30 -10.26 0.98 -5.11
C LYS A 30 -11.48 0.12 -5.45
N VAL A 31 -11.27 -1.06 -6.01
CA VAL A 31 -12.36 -2.00 -6.33
C VAL A 31 -13.05 -2.51 -5.05
N LEU A 32 -12.30 -2.76 -3.97
CA LEU A 32 -12.88 -3.14 -2.68
C LEU A 32 -13.74 -2.02 -2.08
N ALA A 33 -13.27 -0.78 -2.14
CA ALA A 33 -14.02 0.38 -1.67
C ALA A 33 -15.31 0.58 -2.47
N GLN A 34 -15.26 0.43 -3.80
CA GLN A 34 -16.44 0.46 -4.67
C GLN A 34 -17.47 -0.63 -4.33
N ARG A 35 -17.04 -1.74 -3.73
CA ARG A 35 -17.92 -2.82 -3.25
C ARG A 35 -18.43 -2.61 -1.82
N GLY A 36 -18.14 -1.45 -1.22
CA GLY A 36 -18.61 -1.07 0.11
C GLY A 36 -17.69 -1.50 1.26
N HIS A 37 -16.46 -1.92 0.99
CA HIS A 37 -15.46 -2.14 2.05
C HIS A 37 -14.82 -0.82 2.48
N VAL A 38 -14.42 -0.73 3.76
CA VAL A 38 -13.56 0.35 4.24
C VAL A 38 -12.12 -0.10 4.06
N VAL A 39 -11.31 0.71 3.38
CA VAL A 39 -9.93 0.36 3.07
C VAL A 39 -8.99 1.36 3.74
N ASP A 40 -8.09 0.85 4.56
CA ASP A 40 -6.96 1.57 5.13
C ASP A 40 -5.69 1.16 4.37
N PHE A 41 -4.65 2.01 4.42
CA PHE A 41 -3.35 1.76 3.81
C PHE A 41 -2.24 1.90 4.86
N ALA A 42 -1.28 1.00 4.86
CA ALA A 42 -0.09 1.04 5.70
C ALA A 42 1.19 1.01 4.86
N THR A 43 2.11 1.92 5.15
CA THR A 43 3.38 2.06 4.43
C THR A 43 4.49 2.59 5.33
N LEU A 44 5.68 2.87 4.78
CA LEU A 44 6.81 3.43 5.53
C LEU A 44 6.86 4.95 5.40
N GLU A 45 7.59 5.60 6.31
CA GLU A 45 7.85 7.04 6.25
C GLU A 45 8.50 7.43 4.91
N GLY A 46 8.05 8.55 4.33
CA GLY A 46 8.48 9.02 3.00
C GLY A 46 7.70 8.44 1.82
N GLN A 47 6.80 7.47 2.06
CA GLN A 47 5.96 6.83 1.04
C GLN A 47 4.48 7.27 1.11
N GLU A 48 4.16 8.26 1.93
CA GLU A 48 2.79 8.75 2.18
C GLU A 48 2.12 9.25 0.88
N SER A 49 2.91 9.89 0.03
CA SER A 49 2.49 10.45 -1.25
C SER A 49 1.93 9.41 -2.23
N TRP A 50 2.18 8.11 -2.02
CA TRP A 50 1.64 7.04 -2.86
C TRP A 50 0.11 6.98 -2.81
N THR A 51 -0.51 7.51 -1.77
CA THR A 51 -1.97 7.59 -1.61
C THR A 51 -2.61 8.76 -2.34
N MET A 52 -1.82 9.68 -2.91
CA MET A 52 -2.35 10.80 -3.69
C MET A 52 -3.12 10.29 -4.91
N GLY A 53 -4.37 10.74 -5.08
CA GLY A 53 -5.28 10.26 -6.13
C GLY A 53 -6.06 8.99 -5.79
N TYR A 54 -5.94 8.49 -4.55
CA TYR A 54 -6.69 7.36 -4.01
C TYR A 54 -7.52 7.78 -2.80
N GLU A 55 -8.49 8.69 -3.01
CA GLU A 55 -9.33 9.29 -1.96
C GLU A 55 -10.24 8.28 -1.23
N TYR A 56 -10.35 7.05 -1.74
CA TYR A 56 -11.07 5.98 -1.07
C TYR A 56 -10.36 5.49 0.21
N ILE A 57 -9.06 5.80 0.38
CA ILE A 57 -8.27 5.36 1.54
C ILE A 57 -8.77 6.10 2.77
N SER A 58 -9.34 5.36 3.72
CA SER A 58 -9.94 5.92 4.93
C SER A 58 -8.90 6.37 5.96
N GLN A 59 -7.76 5.68 6.03
CA GLN A 59 -6.70 5.99 6.98
C GLN A 59 -5.35 5.51 6.44
N LEU A 60 -4.33 6.35 6.63
CA LEU A 60 -2.93 6.03 6.38
C LEU A 60 -2.25 5.67 7.72
N HIS A 61 -1.53 4.55 7.74
CA HIS A 61 -0.74 4.08 8.88
C HIS A 61 0.74 4.05 8.49
N LEU A 62 1.60 4.64 9.32
CA LEU A 62 3.05 4.55 9.14
C LEU A 62 3.60 3.43 10.02
N MET A 63 4.30 2.48 9.39
CA MET A 63 4.85 1.30 10.05
C MET A 63 6.30 1.52 10.53
N GLY A 64 6.77 2.77 10.47
CA GLY A 64 8.11 3.20 10.87
C GLY A 64 8.95 3.69 9.68
N HIS A 65 10.23 3.89 9.96
CA HIS A 65 11.20 4.42 9.01
C HIS A 65 11.36 3.49 7.79
N GLY A 66 11.43 4.09 6.61
CA GLY A 66 11.87 3.43 5.39
C GLY A 66 13.34 2.98 5.45
N PRO A 67 13.78 2.05 4.59
CA PRO A 67 15.20 1.83 4.39
C PRO A 67 15.88 3.14 3.96
N SER A 68 17.08 3.40 4.47
CA SER A 68 17.85 4.56 4.02
C SER A 68 18.24 4.41 2.54
N HIS A 69 18.67 5.51 1.92
CA HIS A 69 19.18 5.44 0.55
C HIS A 69 20.37 4.49 0.43
N GLU A 70 21.25 4.48 1.44
CA GLU A 70 22.40 3.58 1.52
C GLU A 70 21.96 2.10 1.63
N ASP A 71 20.92 1.81 2.43
CA ASP A 71 20.39 0.46 2.56
C ASP A 71 19.82 -0.05 1.23
N LEU A 72 19.12 0.83 0.50
CA LEU A 72 18.57 0.53 -0.81
C LEU A 72 19.67 0.30 -1.85
N GLU A 73 20.68 1.16 -1.90
CA GLU A 73 21.82 1.02 -2.81
C GLU A 73 22.61 -0.28 -2.53
N ALA A 74 22.90 -0.56 -1.26
CA ALA A 74 23.55 -1.80 -0.86
C ALA A 74 22.72 -3.04 -1.22
N TYR A 75 21.39 -2.96 -1.11
CA TYR A 75 20.51 -4.03 -1.57
C TYR A 75 20.57 -4.24 -3.08
N TYR A 76 20.55 -3.16 -3.87
CA TYR A 76 20.66 -3.25 -5.33
C TYR A 76 22.00 -3.84 -5.77
N LEU A 77 23.11 -3.45 -5.15
CA LEU A 77 24.44 -3.98 -5.46
C LEU A 77 24.53 -5.49 -5.20
N ARG A 78 23.97 -5.98 -4.08
CA ARG A 78 23.91 -7.43 -3.78
C ARG A 78 23.11 -8.24 -4.79
N MET A 79 22.13 -7.62 -5.45
CA MET A 79 21.28 -8.28 -6.46
C MET A 79 21.94 -8.32 -7.85
N GLN A 80 23.06 -7.62 -8.06
CA GLN A 80 23.82 -7.63 -9.30
C GLN A 80 24.95 -8.68 -9.33
N GLU A 81 25.20 -9.34 -8.20
CA GLU A 81 26.13 -10.48 -8.06
C GLU A 81 25.45 -11.82 -8.38
#